data_AF-A0A968C9U4-F1
#
_entry.id   AF-A0A968C9U4-F1
#
_cell.length_a   1.000
_cell.length_b   1.000
_cell.length_c   1.000
_cell.angle_alpha   90.00
_cell.angle_beta   90.00
_cell.angle_gamma   90.00
#
_symmetry.space_group_name_H-M   'P 1'
#
loop_
_entity.id
_entity.type
_entity.pdbx_description
1 polymer ?
#
loop_
_entity_poly.entity_id
_entity_poly.type
_entity_poly.pdbx_seq_one_letter_code
_entity_poly.pdbx_strand_id
1 'polypeptide(L)'
;LPITLDTLDRHGLWTSQFFSPFKPLNDALGGDRAAGQAFVAGVAEQLNFGLLPEVSTTTYRTKDVMLSTALDHRPGVFGDQQHISQATLSENAVVFITHPKNEPFTGVDRFPDADGYWTGSGTLPRSAQVGATSIHLYTPAYAAPPQGGSGPLDQFTYLPLTHAYFPTEHFDDSTGDGSWLFGREGDGYVALWSWRPFDFVDPLPADIFTNGLTRPYDLRAEGGPDNVWILEVGDGEQWGDFDTFRAAFSAAEISVTPHETESGFGGFDVVWHSPAEGRIEFSTSGPLVVEGTEVPLRHELRFDNPWARVPFDQPLYEIGDDQGGIVLDFDRGTRTVG
;
A
#
# COMPACT_ATOMS: atom_id res chain seq x y z
N LEU A 1 24.53 6.74 1.79
CA LEU A 1 25.14 7.34 0.58
C LEU A 1 26.64 7.03 0.41
N PRO A 2 27.55 7.30 1.37
CA PRO A 2 28.99 7.09 1.13
C PRO A 2 29.35 5.65 0.75
N ILE A 3 28.84 4.67 1.49
CA ILE A 3 29.02 3.23 1.21
C ILE A 3 28.53 2.86 -0.20
N THR A 4 27.36 3.37 -0.59
CA THR A 4 26.77 3.11 -1.92
C THR A 4 27.69 3.64 -3.02
N LEU A 5 28.05 4.92 -2.96
CA LEU A 5 28.90 5.56 -3.97
C LEU A 5 30.31 4.92 -4.02
N ASP A 6 30.89 4.58 -2.87
CA ASP A 6 32.18 3.87 -2.80
C ASP A 6 32.11 2.48 -3.44
N THR A 7 30.98 1.79 -3.26
CA THR A 7 30.74 0.49 -3.89
C THR A 7 30.64 0.65 -5.41
N LEU A 8 29.92 1.68 -5.89
CA LEU A 8 29.78 1.94 -7.33
C LEU A 8 31.14 2.28 -7.97
N ASP A 9 31.95 3.13 -7.32
CA ASP A 9 33.29 3.48 -7.77
C ASP A 9 34.22 2.26 -7.79
N ARG A 10 34.29 1.54 -6.67
CA ARG A 10 35.18 0.38 -6.48
C ARG A 10 34.94 -0.72 -7.51
N HIS A 11 33.68 -0.93 -7.88
CA HIS A 11 33.28 -2.02 -8.77
C HIS A 11 32.97 -1.54 -10.20
N GLY A 12 33.18 -0.26 -10.52
CA GLY A 12 32.96 0.30 -11.85
C GLY A 12 31.50 0.20 -12.31
N LEU A 13 30.55 0.31 -11.38
CA LEU A 13 29.14 0.02 -11.64
C LEU A 13 28.38 1.16 -12.32
N TRP A 14 28.96 2.36 -12.40
CA TRP A 14 28.32 3.54 -13.01
C TRP A 14 27.92 3.37 -14.48
N THR A 15 28.54 2.45 -15.20
CA THR A 15 28.19 2.14 -16.60
C THR A 15 27.28 0.94 -16.73
N SER A 16 26.87 0.32 -15.61
CA SER A 16 25.90 -0.77 -15.62
C SER A 16 24.51 -0.28 -16.01
N GLN A 17 23.68 -1.18 -16.52
CA GLN A 17 22.30 -0.89 -16.86
C GLN A 17 21.53 -0.28 -15.67
N PHE A 18 21.76 -0.79 -14.45
CA PHE A 18 21.03 -0.35 -13.26
C PHE A 18 21.47 1.01 -12.72
N PHE A 19 22.77 1.33 -12.77
CA PHE A 19 23.30 2.54 -12.14
C PHE A 19 23.62 3.67 -13.12
N SER A 20 23.66 3.40 -14.43
CA SER A 20 23.84 4.44 -15.45
C SER A 20 22.80 5.56 -15.42
N PRO A 21 21.51 5.33 -15.06
CA PRO A 21 20.54 6.42 -14.91
C PRO A 21 20.90 7.41 -13.79
N PHE A 22 21.64 6.97 -12.76
CA PHE A 22 22.04 7.81 -11.62
C PHE A 22 23.38 8.53 -11.85
N LYS A 23 24.13 8.16 -12.90
CA LYS A 23 25.43 8.76 -13.18
C LYS A 23 25.36 10.28 -13.43
N PRO A 24 24.38 10.83 -14.19
CA PRO A 24 24.28 12.28 -14.37
C PRO A 24 24.11 13.04 -13.05
N LEU A 25 23.36 12.48 -12.11
CA LEU A 25 23.19 13.07 -10.78
C LEU A 25 24.53 13.07 -10.01
N ASN A 26 25.27 11.97 -10.03
CA ASN A 26 26.59 11.90 -9.40
C ASN A 26 27.61 12.86 -10.04
N ASP A 27 27.60 12.98 -11.37
CA ASP A 27 28.47 13.89 -12.12
C ASP A 27 28.15 15.37 -11.81
N ALA A 28 26.86 15.72 -11.71
CA ALA A 28 26.41 17.07 -11.35
C ALA A 28 26.85 17.51 -9.95
N LEU A 29 27.02 16.55 -9.03
CA LEU A 29 27.53 16.78 -7.67
C LEU A 29 29.06 16.82 -7.61
N GLY A 30 29.75 16.70 -8.74
CA GLY A 30 31.21 16.81 -8.84
C GLY A 30 31.99 15.72 -8.10
N GLY A 31 31.35 14.60 -7.76
CA GLY A 31 31.92 13.56 -6.89
C GLY A 31 32.13 13.99 -5.44
N ASP A 32 31.67 15.19 -5.04
CA ASP A 32 31.74 15.65 -3.65
C ASP A 32 30.68 14.91 -2.82
N ARG A 33 31.16 14.07 -1.91
CA ARG A 33 30.31 13.22 -1.07
C ARG A 33 29.49 14.03 -0.07
N ALA A 34 30.02 15.15 0.43
CA ALA A 34 29.28 16.01 1.36
C ALA A 34 28.17 16.76 0.63
N ALA A 35 28.45 17.29 -0.57
CA ALA A 35 27.44 17.90 -1.43
C ALA A 35 26.35 16.90 -1.82
N GLY A 36 26.73 15.67 -2.18
CA GLY A 36 25.78 14.60 -2.49
C GLY A 36 24.93 14.18 -1.29
N GLN A 37 25.51 14.12 -0.09
CA GLN A 37 24.74 13.85 1.13
C GLN A 37 23.73 14.96 1.42
N ALA A 38 24.15 16.22 1.32
CA ALA A 38 23.26 17.37 1.52
C ALA A 38 22.13 17.40 0.49
N PHE A 39 22.44 17.11 -0.78
CA PHE A 39 21.44 17.00 -1.84
C PHE A 39 20.43 15.89 -1.54
N VAL A 40 20.90 14.65 -1.32
CA VAL A 40 20.00 13.51 -1.03
C VAL A 40 19.17 13.76 0.23
N ALA A 41 19.72 14.42 1.25
CA ALA A 41 18.97 14.80 2.44
C ALA A 41 17.84 15.81 2.14
N GLY A 42 18.02 16.69 1.16
CA GLY A 42 17.00 17.66 0.74
C GLY A 42 15.91 17.10 -0.19
N VAL A 43 16.10 15.89 -0.72
CA VAL A 43 15.13 15.19 -1.61
C VAL A 43 14.92 13.74 -1.13
N ALA A 44 15.00 13.54 0.18
CA ALA A 44 15.02 12.24 0.82
C ALA A 44 13.74 11.44 0.53
N GLU A 45 12.62 12.13 0.44
CA GLU A 45 11.27 11.63 0.15
C GLU A 45 11.20 11.02 -1.26
N GLN A 46 12.03 11.47 -2.20
CA GLN A 46 12.10 10.93 -3.56
C GLN A 46 13.18 9.85 -3.69
N LEU A 47 14.39 10.11 -3.18
CA LEU A 47 15.56 9.27 -3.48
C LEU A 47 15.80 8.11 -2.51
N ASN A 48 15.17 8.09 -1.33
CA ASN A 48 15.36 6.99 -0.38
C ASN A 48 14.47 5.78 -0.69
N PHE A 49 13.82 5.69 -1.84
CA PHE A 49 12.91 4.60 -2.21
C PHE A 49 13.51 3.19 -2.01
N GLY A 50 14.82 3.02 -2.23
CA GLY A 50 15.55 1.76 -1.98
C GLY A 50 15.91 1.47 -0.51
N LEU A 51 15.54 2.34 0.43
CA LEU A 51 15.66 2.05 1.86
C LEU A 51 14.65 0.97 2.24
N LEU A 52 15.13 -0.12 2.84
CA LEU A 52 14.33 -1.23 3.33
C LEU A 52 14.32 -1.20 4.87
N PRO A 53 13.66 -0.22 5.51
CA PRO A 53 13.53 -0.24 6.95
C PRO A 53 12.55 -1.35 7.35
N GLU A 54 12.59 -1.69 8.64
CA GLU A 54 11.59 -2.55 9.24
C GLU A 54 10.17 -2.02 9.01
N VAL A 55 9.22 -2.94 8.83
CA VAL A 55 7.80 -2.67 8.69
C VAL A 55 7.00 -3.71 9.45
N SER A 56 5.97 -3.26 10.15
CA SER A 56 4.98 -4.12 10.79
C SER A 56 3.84 -4.40 9.82
N THR A 57 3.42 -5.66 9.75
CA THR A 57 2.30 -6.08 8.91
C THR A 57 1.22 -6.69 9.77
N THR A 58 -0.02 -6.26 9.59
CA THR A 58 -1.19 -6.89 10.22
C THR A 58 -1.95 -7.66 9.16
N THR A 59 -2.41 -8.86 9.51
CA THR A 59 -3.25 -9.68 8.63
C THR A 59 -4.45 -10.17 9.42
N TYR A 60 -5.64 -9.88 8.90
CA TYR A 60 -6.89 -10.51 9.29
C TYR A 60 -7.25 -11.57 8.25
N ARG A 61 -7.75 -12.72 8.70
CA ARG A 61 -8.07 -13.82 7.81
C ARG A 61 -9.20 -14.67 8.37
N THR A 62 -10.15 -15.01 7.51
CA THR A 62 -11.14 -16.06 7.72
C THR A 62 -10.98 -17.14 6.64
N LYS A 63 -11.96 -18.05 6.53
CA LYS A 63 -11.96 -19.03 5.44
C LYS A 63 -12.25 -18.40 4.08
N ASP A 64 -12.96 -17.25 4.05
CA ASP A 64 -13.46 -16.62 2.83
C ASP A 64 -12.70 -15.34 2.45
N VAL A 65 -12.06 -14.67 3.42
CA VAL A 65 -11.37 -13.39 3.17
C VAL A 65 -10.01 -13.30 3.86
N MET A 66 -9.14 -12.47 3.31
CA MET A 66 -7.91 -12.01 3.96
C MET A 66 -7.71 -10.52 3.67
N LEU A 67 -7.38 -9.74 4.70
CA LEU A 67 -6.93 -8.36 4.58
C LEU A 67 -5.56 -8.23 5.22
N SER A 68 -4.56 -7.80 4.45
CA SER A 68 -3.20 -7.57 4.95
C SER A 68 -2.73 -6.16 4.63
N THR A 69 -2.08 -5.51 5.61
CA THR A 69 -1.59 -4.13 5.48
C THR A 69 -0.20 -3.98 6.10
N ALA A 70 0.70 -3.31 5.38
CA ALA A 70 1.95 -2.75 5.89
C ALA A 70 1.68 -1.42 6.62
N LEU A 71 1.92 -1.39 7.93
CA LEU A 71 1.57 -0.28 8.81
C LEU A 71 2.60 0.84 8.74
N ASP A 72 2.12 2.08 8.61
CA ASP A 72 2.90 3.33 8.73
C ASP A 72 4.25 3.31 7.97
N HIS A 73 4.30 2.62 6.82
CA HIS A 73 5.54 2.38 6.10
C HIS A 73 5.90 3.57 5.22
N ARG A 74 6.72 4.47 5.78
CA ARG A 74 7.33 5.60 5.07
C ARG A 74 6.28 6.46 4.33
N PRO A 75 5.29 7.03 5.03
CA PRO A 75 4.21 7.79 4.41
C PRO A 75 4.72 8.97 3.59
N GLY A 76 4.10 9.22 2.43
CA GLY A 76 4.35 10.35 1.54
C GLY A 76 5.60 10.25 0.67
N VAL A 77 6.48 9.25 0.89
CA VAL A 77 7.70 9.07 0.10
C VAL A 77 7.43 8.25 -1.17
N PHE A 78 8.32 8.34 -2.17
CA PHE A 78 8.27 7.53 -3.38
C PHE A 78 8.42 6.03 -3.09
N GLY A 79 7.49 5.24 -3.61
CA GLY A 79 7.45 3.79 -3.51
C GLY A 79 7.66 3.13 -4.87
N ASP A 80 8.83 2.56 -5.12
CA ASP A 80 9.09 1.98 -6.43
C ASP A 80 8.38 0.65 -6.67
N GLN A 81 8.41 -0.27 -5.69
CA GLN A 81 7.90 -1.64 -5.81
C GLN A 81 7.10 -2.11 -4.58
N GLN A 82 6.75 -1.19 -3.68
CA GLN A 82 6.02 -1.51 -2.46
C GLN A 82 4.53 -1.73 -2.76
N HIS A 83 3.96 -2.73 -2.10
CA HIS A 83 2.54 -3.04 -2.11
C HIS A 83 2.04 -2.98 -0.66
N ILE A 84 1.16 -2.01 -0.37
CA ILE A 84 0.86 -1.64 1.02
C ILE A 84 -0.30 -2.42 1.61
N SER A 85 -1.37 -2.64 0.85
CA SER A 85 -2.53 -3.37 1.34
C SER A 85 -3.24 -4.15 0.26
N GLN A 86 -3.85 -5.26 0.65
CA GLN A 86 -4.67 -6.10 -0.22
C GLN A 86 -5.79 -6.79 0.56
N ALA A 87 -7.02 -6.66 0.07
CA ALA A 87 -8.09 -7.59 0.37
C ALA A 87 -8.09 -8.73 -0.67
N THR A 88 -8.21 -9.96 -0.21
CA THR A 88 -8.18 -11.18 -1.03
C THR A 88 -9.35 -12.06 -0.65
N LEU A 89 -10.27 -12.27 -1.59
CA LEU A 89 -11.45 -13.12 -1.41
C LEU A 89 -11.31 -14.43 -2.18
N SER A 90 -10.59 -14.41 -3.30
CA SER A 90 -10.19 -15.59 -4.05
C SER A 90 -8.86 -15.34 -4.77
N GLU A 91 -8.39 -16.31 -5.55
CA GLU A 91 -7.20 -16.15 -6.39
C GLU A 91 -7.30 -14.98 -7.39
N ASN A 92 -8.52 -14.63 -7.82
CA ASN A 92 -8.77 -13.61 -8.84
C ASN A 92 -9.51 -12.38 -8.27
N ALA A 93 -10.29 -12.54 -7.19
CA ALA A 93 -11.00 -11.46 -6.50
C ALA A 93 -10.07 -10.79 -5.47
N VAL A 94 -9.21 -9.89 -5.96
CA VAL A 94 -8.28 -9.10 -5.15
C VAL A 94 -8.58 -7.61 -5.29
N VAL A 95 -8.49 -6.88 -4.18
CA VAL A 95 -8.66 -5.42 -4.13
C VAL A 95 -7.45 -4.79 -3.45
N PHE A 96 -6.83 -3.82 -4.10
CA PHE A 96 -5.73 -3.04 -3.54
C PHE A 96 -5.73 -1.62 -4.09
N ILE A 97 -5.03 -0.72 -3.39
CA ILE A 97 -4.94 0.69 -3.74
C ILE A 97 -3.49 1.06 -4.06
N THR A 98 -3.29 1.87 -5.09
CA THR A 98 -1.99 2.40 -5.50
C THR A 98 -2.07 3.90 -5.80
N HIS A 99 -0.93 4.58 -5.81
CA HIS A 99 -0.79 5.93 -6.34
C HIS A 99 0.07 5.86 -7.61
N PRO A 100 -0.51 5.97 -8.81
CA PRO A 100 0.22 5.67 -10.04
C PRO A 100 1.32 6.71 -10.35
N LYS A 101 2.44 6.23 -10.89
CA LYS A 101 3.59 7.04 -11.33
C LYS A 101 3.36 7.71 -12.69
N ASN A 102 2.65 7.02 -13.57
CA ASN A 102 2.40 7.40 -14.96
C ASN A 102 1.15 6.69 -15.47
N GLU A 103 0.58 7.12 -16.60
CA GLU A 103 -0.55 6.41 -17.24
C GLU A 103 -0.13 5.00 -17.70
N PRO A 104 -1.06 4.03 -17.79
CA PRO A 104 -0.74 2.66 -18.18
C PRO A 104 -0.07 2.61 -19.55
N PHE A 105 0.86 1.66 -19.74
CA PHE A 105 1.51 1.48 -21.04
C PHE A 105 0.54 0.92 -22.08
N THR A 106 0.65 1.42 -23.32
CA THR A 106 -0.15 0.98 -24.46
C THR A 106 0.65 0.08 -25.41
N GLY A 107 -0.05 -0.82 -26.11
CA GLY A 107 0.54 -1.71 -27.11
C GLY A 107 1.45 -2.80 -26.54
N VAL A 108 1.32 -3.12 -25.26
CA VAL A 108 2.07 -4.19 -24.57
C VAL A 108 1.23 -5.46 -24.43
N ASP A 109 1.87 -6.62 -24.41
CA ASP A 109 1.23 -7.94 -24.33
C ASP A 109 1.24 -8.56 -22.93
N ARG A 110 1.81 -7.84 -21.95
CA ARG A 110 1.84 -8.16 -20.52
C ARG A 110 2.02 -6.87 -19.72
N PHE A 111 1.67 -6.88 -18.43
CA PHE A 111 2.04 -5.80 -17.51
C PHE A 111 3.57 -5.73 -17.39
N PRO A 112 4.20 -4.63 -17.81
CA PRO A 112 5.63 -4.45 -17.64
C PRO A 112 5.98 -4.27 -16.16
N ASP A 113 7.09 -4.83 -15.69
CA ASP A 113 7.58 -4.56 -14.32
C ASP A 113 7.85 -3.05 -14.07
N ALA A 114 8.06 -2.30 -15.15
CA ALA A 114 8.28 -0.86 -15.13
C ALA A 114 7.02 -0.04 -15.46
N ASP A 115 5.83 -0.66 -15.48
CA ASP A 115 4.57 0.01 -15.85
C ASP A 115 4.28 1.22 -14.97
N GLY A 116 4.59 1.14 -13.68
CA GLY A 116 4.45 2.26 -12.74
C GLY A 116 3.00 2.71 -12.47
N TYR A 117 2.02 2.22 -13.23
CA TYR A 117 0.61 2.42 -12.98
C TYR A 117 0.11 1.44 -11.91
N TRP A 118 0.26 0.12 -12.14
CA TRP A 118 -0.07 -0.92 -11.15
C TRP A 118 1.13 -1.43 -10.35
N THR A 119 2.35 -1.28 -10.88
CA THR A 119 3.56 -1.76 -10.22
C THR A 119 4.21 -0.65 -9.38
N GLY A 120 4.12 -0.82 -8.05
CA GLY A 120 4.61 0.15 -7.08
C GLY A 120 3.64 1.29 -6.83
N SER A 121 4.14 2.39 -6.26
CA SER A 121 3.34 3.56 -5.90
C SER A 121 4.16 4.84 -5.89
N GLY A 122 3.82 5.82 -6.73
CA GLY A 122 4.44 7.13 -6.81
C GLY A 122 4.57 7.83 -5.46
N THR A 123 3.62 7.64 -4.54
CA THR A 123 3.88 7.83 -3.10
C THR A 123 3.21 6.75 -2.26
N LEU A 124 3.75 6.49 -1.07
CA LEU A 124 3.16 5.55 -0.12
C LEU A 124 2.14 6.24 0.80
N PRO A 125 1.00 5.59 1.11
CA PRO A 125 0.06 6.09 2.10
C PRO A 125 0.57 5.85 3.51
N ARG A 126 0.12 6.69 4.45
CA ARG A 126 0.10 6.31 5.86
C ARG A 126 -1.02 5.30 6.08
N SER A 127 -0.69 4.08 6.53
CA SER A 127 -1.68 3.01 6.62
C SER A 127 -1.78 2.42 8.02
N ALA A 128 -3.00 2.09 8.41
CA ALA A 128 -3.36 1.42 9.65
C ALA A 128 -4.34 0.29 9.36
N GLN A 129 -4.34 -0.77 10.18
CA GLN A 129 -5.33 -1.84 10.14
C GLN A 129 -5.73 -2.25 11.55
N VAL A 130 -7.04 -2.38 11.76
CA VAL A 130 -7.67 -2.89 12.97
C VAL A 130 -8.57 -4.03 12.54
N GLY A 131 -8.25 -5.26 12.94
CA GLY A 131 -9.01 -6.45 12.53
C GLY A 131 -9.31 -6.47 11.03
N ALA A 132 -10.60 -6.45 10.70
CA ALA A 132 -11.13 -6.57 9.34
C ALA A 132 -11.15 -5.24 8.53
N THR A 133 -10.69 -4.11 9.09
CA THR A 133 -10.68 -2.80 8.42
C THR A 133 -9.31 -2.16 8.35
N SER A 134 -8.99 -1.50 7.23
CA SER A 134 -7.77 -0.71 7.03
C SER A 134 -8.07 0.68 6.49
N ILE A 135 -7.27 1.66 6.92
CA ILE A 135 -7.37 3.08 6.53
C ILE A 135 -6.04 3.48 5.90
N HIS A 136 -6.10 4.14 4.74
CA HIS A 136 -4.95 4.55 3.94
C HIS A 136 -5.03 6.05 3.62
N LEU A 137 -4.09 6.84 4.16
CA LEU A 137 -3.99 8.28 3.94
C LEU A 137 -2.89 8.55 2.92
N TYR A 138 -3.28 8.82 1.68
CA TYR A 138 -2.36 9.28 0.65
C TYR A 138 -2.15 10.78 0.80
N THR A 139 -0.94 11.17 1.19
CA THR A 139 -0.51 12.56 1.34
C THR A 139 0.95 12.66 0.87
N PRO A 140 1.23 13.01 -0.40
CA PRO A 140 2.60 13.13 -0.91
C PRO A 140 3.45 14.05 -0.04
N ALA A 141 4.71 13.71 0.21
CA ALA A 141 5.62 14.56 0.99
C ALA A 141 6.52 15.45 0.11
N TYR A 142 6.31 15.43 -1.21
CA TYR A 142 7.06 16.20 -2.19
C TYR A 142 6.17 16.51 -3.40
N ALA A 143 6.51 17.55 -4.15
CA ALA A 143 5.77 17.92 -5.36
C ALA A 143 6.21 17.04 -6.53
N ALA A 144 5.25 16.55 -7.32
CA ALA A 144 5.54 15.84 -8.55
C ALA A 144 6.40 16.71 -9.47
N PRO A 145 7.56 16.21 -9.93
CA PRO A 145 8.30 16.85 -11.01
C PRO A 145 7.42 17.04 -12.25
N PRO A 146 7.62 18.11 -13.05
CA PRO A 146 6.87 18.32 -14.28
C PRO A 146 7.00 17.11 -15.21
N GLN A 147 5.87 16.61 -15.71
CA GLN A 147 5.88 15.50 -16.68
C GLN A 147 6.65 15.91 -17.96
N GLY A 148 7.48 15.00 -18.45
CA GLY A 148 8.28 15.21 -19.67
C GLY A 148 9.47 16.16 -19.50
N GLY A 149 9.86 16.47 -18.26
CA GLY A 149 11.12 17.15 -18.01
C GLY A 149 12.34 16.29 -18.37
N SER A 150 13.53 16.89 -18.25
CA SER A 150 14.83 16.20 -18.36
C SER A 150 15.71 16.37 -17.11
N GLY A 151 15.10 16.71 -15.97
CA GLY A 151 15.73 16.87 -14.68
C GLY A 151 16.09 15.53 -14.02
N PRO A 152 17.04 15.54 -13.07
CA PRO A 152 17.53 14.31 -12.42
C PRO A 152 16.49 13.61 -11.54
N LEU A 153 15.36 14.27 -11.24
CA LEU A 153 14.31 13.74 -10.38
C LEU A 153 13.04 13.32 -11.13
N ASP A 154 12.98 13.49 -12.45
CA ASP A 154 11.72 13.38 -13.20
C ASP A 154 11.13 11.97 -13.22
N GLN A 155 11.98 10.96 -12.98
CA GLN A 155 11.55 9.58 -12.79
C GLN A 155 10.81 9.33 -11.46
N PHE A 156 10.92 10.24 -10.47
CA PHE A 156 10.26 10.19 -9.17
C PHE A 156 8.99 11.05 -9.18
N THR A 157 8.12 10.81 -10.15
CA THR A 157 6.85 11.54 -10.32
C THR A 157 5.65 10.68 -9.94
N TYR A 158 4.48 11.32 -9.89
CA TYR A 158 3.19 10.70 -9.63
C TYR A 158 2.07 11.44 -10.38
N LEU A 159 0.99 10.74 -10.66
CA LEU A 159 -0.21 11.33 -11.26
C LEU A 159 -1.05 12.06 -10.20
N PRO A 160 -1.85 13.08 -10.58
CA PRO A 160 -2.72 13.79 -9.64
C PRO A 160 -4.01 13.00 -9.32
N LEU A 161 -3.89 11.70 -9.05
CA LEU A 161 -4.99 10.79 -8.70
C LEU A 161 -4.46 9.62 -7.87
N THR A 162 -5.35 8.97 -7.11
CA THR A 162 -5.10 7.62 -6.59
C THR A 162 -6.11 6.67 -7.22
N HIS A 163 -5.82 5.37 -7.27
CA HIS A 163 -6.76 4.41 -7.84
C HIS A 163 -6.73 3.08 -7.10
N ALA A 164 -7.79 2.30 -7.29
CA ALA A 164 -7.90 0.96 -6.77
C ALA A 164 -8.10 -0.04 -7.90
N TYR A 165 -7.46 -1.21 -7.76
CA TYR A 165 -7.75 -2.37 -8.57
C TYR A 165 -8.96 -3.09 -7.95
N PHE A 166 -10.06 -3.19 -8.71
CA PHE A 166 -11.30 -3.83 -8.28
C PHE A 166 -11.91 -4.60 -9.46
N PRO A 167 -11.50 -5.85 -9.72
CA PRO A 167 -11.86 -6.57 -10.93
C PRO A 167 -13.30 -7.08 -10.89
N THR A 168 -14.26 -6.27 -11.35
CA THR A 168 -15.72 -6.58 -11.25
C THR A 168 -16.12 -7.89 -11.94
N GLU A 169 -15.31 -8.40 -12.87
CA GLU A 169 -15.51 -9.71 -13.52
C GLU A 169 -15.27 -10.90 -12.59
N HIS A 170 -14.51 -10.71 -11.52
CA HIS A 170 -14.12 -11.74 -10.56
C HIS A 170 -14.95 -11.74 -9.29
N PHE A 171 -16.01 -10.93 -9.23
CA PHE A 171 -16.99 -10.95 -8.16
C PHE A 171 -18.31 -11.49 -8.69
N ASP A 172 -18.98 -12.33 -7.89
CA ASP A 172 -20.38 -12.71 -8.11
C ASP A 172 -21.30 -11.49 -8.18
N ASP A 173 -21.03 -10.48 -7.36
CA ASP A 173 -21.75 -9.20 -7.32
C ASP A 173 -20.77 -8.06 -6.98
N SER A 174 -20.90 -6.94 -7.69
CA SER A 174 -20.23 -5.70 -7.36
C SER A 174 -21.21 -4.54 -7.49
N THR A 175 -21.38 -3.75 -6.44
CA THR A 175 -22.34 -2.63 -6.43
C THR A 175 -21.76 -1.39 -5.77
N GLY A 176 -21.89 -0.24 -6.43
CA GLY A 176 -21.55 1.07 -5.85
C GLY A 176 -22.71 1.70 -5.08
N ASP A 177 -22.40 2.43 -4.02
CA ASP A 177 -23.35 3.23 -3.24
C ASP A 177 -22.65 4.49 -2.69
N GLY A 178 -22.86 5.63 -3.36
CA GLY A 178 -22.19 6.88 -3.01
C GLY A 178 -20.67 6.75 -3.12
N SER A 179 -19.98 6.93 -1.98
CA SER A 179 -18.52 6.79 -1.86
C SER A 179 -18.06 5.36 -1.60
N TRP A 180 -18.97 4.39 -1.55
CA TRP A 180 -18.66 2.98 -1.37
C TRP A 180 -18.73 2.20 -2.68
N LEU A 181 -17.85 1.20 -2.80
CA LEU A 181 -17.93 0.13 -3.76
C LEU A 181 -17.85 -1.20 -3.00
N PHE A 182 -18.85 -2.05 -3.21
CA PHE A 182 -18.96 -3.34 -2.56
C PHE A 182 -18.72 -4.47 -3.54
N GLY A 183 -18.14 -5.58 -3.05
CA GLY A 183 -17.94 -6.80 -3.82
C GLY A 183 -18.25 -8.04 -2.99
N ARG A 184 -18.81 -9.06 -3.63
CA ARG A 184 -19.00 -10.39 -3.06
C ARG A 184 -18.40 -11.46 -3.97
N GLU A 185 -17.68 -12.39 -3.35
CA GLU A 185 -17.24 -13.62 -4.01
C GLU A 185 -17.51 -14.79 -3.06
N GLY A 186 -18.45 -15.67 -3.45
CA GLY A 186 -18.95 -16.72 -2.55
C GLY A 186 -19.55 -16.12 -1.26
N ASP A 187 -19.02 -16.55 -0.12
CA ASP A 187 -19.38 -16.05 1.21
C ASP A 187 -18.45 -14.91 1.71
N GLY A 188 -17.48 -14.47 0.90
CA GLY A 188 -16.58 -13.37 1.23
C GLY A 188 -17.09 -12.02 0.70
N TYR A 189 -16.94 -10.97 1.50
CA TYR A 189 -17.40 -9.61 1.21
C TYR A 189 -16.26 -8.60 1.34
N VAL A 190 -16.29 -7.56 0.49
CA VAL A 190 -15.39 -6.40 0.57
C VAL A 190 -16.18 -5.10 0.41
N ALA A 191 -15.79 -4.09 1.18
CA ALA A 191 -16.26 -2.72 1.08
C ALA A 191 -15.05 -1.80 0.90
N LEU A 192 -15.01 -1.06 -0.20
CA LEU A 192 -14.00 -0.06 -0.49
C LEU A 192 -14.65 1.32 -0.47
N TRP A 193 -14.15 2.23 0.36
CA TRP A 193 -14.59 3.62 0.41
C TRP A 193 -13.47 4.57 0.01
N SER A 194 -13.86 5.67 -0.65
CA SER A 194 -12.96 6.77 -1.00
C SER A 194 -13.54 8.10 -0.55
N TRP A 195 -12.69 8.95 0.01
CA TRP A 195 -13.06 10.33 0.31
C TRP A 195 -13.29 11.15 -0.95
N ARG A 196 -12.42 11.00 -1.95
CA ARG A 196 -12.64 11.56 -3.28
C ARG A 196 -13.69 10.75 -4.04
N PRO A 197 -14.54 11.39 -4.86
CA PRO A 197 -15.34 10.67 -5.84
C PRO A 197 -14.43 9.83 -6.74
N PHE A 198 -14.94 8.67 -7.15
CA PHE A 198 -14.25 7.80 -8.07
C PHE A 198 -15.15 7.42 -9.24
N ASP A 199 -14.51 7.03 -10.34
CA ASP A 199 -15.19 6.42 -11.48
C ASP A 199 -14.35 5.25 -12.00
N PHE A 200 -15.03 4.25 -12.54
CA PHE A 200 -14.35 3.20 -13.29
C PHE A 200 -13.87 3.76 -14.62
N VAL A 201 -12.70 3.31 -15.07
CA VAL A 201 -12.29 3.47 -16.47
C VAL A 201 -13.19 2.60 -17.34
N ASP A 202 -14.15 3.23 -18.01
CA ASP A 202 -15.11 2.59 -18.90
C ASP A 202 -15.47 3.52 -20.08
N PRO A 203 -15.41 3.05 -21.36
CA PRO A 203 -14.96 1.72 -21.78
C PRO A 203 -13.47 1.48 -21.50
N LEU A 204 -13.12 0.21 -21.26
CA LEU A 204 -11.71 -0.20 -21.15
C LEU A 204 -10.93 0.20 -22.42
N PRO A 205 -9.76 0.84 -22.29
CA PRO A 205 -8.94 1.21 -23.44
C PRO A 205 -8.46 -0.03 -24.20
N ALA A 206 -8.69 -0.05 -25.51
CA ALA A 206 -8.46 -1.23 -26.35
C ALA A 206 -6.97 -1.58 -26.53
N ASP A 207 -6.07 -0.65 -26.26
CA ASP A 207 -4.62 -0.78 -26.42
C ASP A 207 -3.87 -0.98 -25.11
N ILE A 208 -4.57 -1.06 -23.97
CA ILE A 208 -3.99 -1.35 -22.66
C ILE A 208 -4.13 -2.84 -22.37
N PHE A 209 -3.08 -3.44 -21.82
CA PHE A 209 -3.12 -4.84 -21.39
C PHE A 209 -4.04 -4.98 -20.16
N THR A 210 -5.09 -5.78 -20.28
CA THR A 210 -6.09 -6.00 -19.20
C THR A 210 -5.92 -7.33 -18.48
N ASN A 211 -4.91 -8.13 -18.84
CA ASN A 211 -4.77 -9.52 -18.39
C ASN A 211 -6.02 -10.38 -18.62
N GLY A 212 -6.73 -10.13 -19.72
CA GLY A 212 -7.92 -10.88 -20.11
C GLY A 212 -9.23 -10.36 -19.49
N LEU A 213 -9.19 -9.36 -18.61
CA LEU A 213 -10.39 -8.70 -18.11
C LEU A 213 -11.12 -7.96 -19.23
N THR A 214 -12.43 -8.12 -19.24
CA THR A 214 -13.34 -7.50 -20.22
C THR A 214 -14.35 -6.54 -19.57
N ARG A 215 -14.51 -6.63 -18.24
CA ARG A 215 -15.33 -5.70 -17.44
C ARG A 215 -14.45 -4.70 -16.67
N PRO A 216 -15.01 -3.56 -16.25
CA PRO A 216 -14.26 -2.55 -15.51
C PRO A 216 -13.51 -3.11 -14.29
N TYR A 217 -12.27 -2.66 -14.11
CA TYR A 217 -11.41 -3.06 -12.99
C TYR A 217 -10.57 -1.93 -12.38
N ASP A 218 -10.41 -0.83 -13.10
CA ASP A 218 -9.59 0.32 -12.70
C ASP A 218 -10.49 1.42 -12.15
N LEU A 219 -10.44 1.65 -10.85
CA LEU A 219 -11.26 2.63 -10.14
C LEU A 219 -10.42 3.88 -9.82
N ARG A 220 -10.59 4.95 -10.60
CA ARG A 220 -9.79 6.18 -10.45
C ARG A 220 -10.48 7.19 -9.55
N ALA A 221 -9.80 7.62 -8.49
CA ALA A 221 -10.18 8.75 -7.66
C ALA A 221 -9.37 9.98 -8.07
N GLU A 222 -9.96 10.76 -8.98
CA GLU A 222 -9.38 11.96 -9.60
C GLU A 222 -9.44 13.18 -8.67
N GLY A 223 -8.78 14.27 -9.10
CA GLY A 223 -8.89 15.59 -8.48
C GLY A 223 -7.80 15.93 -7.47
N GLY A 224 -6.78 15.08 -7.34
CA GLY A 224 -5.58 15.34 -6.54
C GLY A 224 -4.82 14.07 -6.19
N PRO A 225 -3.51 14.18 -5.89
CA PRO A 225 -2.68 13.05 -5.49
C PRO A 225 -2.90 12.60 -4.03
N ASP A 226 -3.73 13.35 -3.29
CA ASP A 226 -4.11 13.11 -1.91
C ASP A 226 -5.46 12.38 -1.84
N ASN A 227 -5.62 11.38 -0.97
CA ASN A 227 -6.93 10.75 -0.75
C ASN A 227 -6.96 9.97 0.57
N VAL A 228 -8.17 9.67 1.05
CA VAL A 228 -8.40 8.69 2.10
C VAL A 228 -9.15 7.52 1.49
N TRP A 229 -8.58 6.33 1.62
CA TRP A 229 -9.25 5.07 1.31
C TRP A 229 -9.51 4.28 2.59
N ILE A 230 -10.68 3.66 2.70
CA ILE A 230 -11.00 2.68 3.74
C ILE A 230 -11.34 1.37 3.04
N LEU A 231 -10.74 0.28 3.50
CA LEU A 231 -11.00 -1.06 2.97
C LEU A 231 -11.45 -1.94 4.13
N GLU A 232 -12.60 -2.59 3.98
CA GLU A 232 -13.15 -3.50 4.98
C GLU A 232 -13.51 -4.83 4.32
N VAL A 233 -13.23 -5.92 5.02
CA VAL A 233 -13.61 -7.27 4.61
C VAL A 233 -14.58 -7.88 5.61
N GLY A 234 -15.38 -8.81 5.16
CA GLY A 234 -16.28 -9.58 6.02
C GLY A 234 -16.68 -10.88 5.33
N ASP A 235 -17.44 -11.71 6.04
CA ASP A 235 -17.96 -12.94 5.46
C ASP A 235 -19.38 -13.27 5.92
N GLY A 236 -19.95 -14.32 5.34
CA GLY A 236 -21.29 -14.81 5.68
C GLY A 236 -21.44 -15.30 7.12
N GLU A 237 -20.35 -15.68 7.80
CA GLU A 237 -20.43 -16.08 9.22
C GLU A 237 -20.67 -14.86 10.12
N GLN A 238 -19.97 -13.75 9.85
CA GLN A 238 -20.13 -12.50 10.59
C GLN A 238 -21.40 -11.73 10.20
N TRP A 239 -21.72 -11.66 8.91
CA TRP A 239 -22.72 -10.74 8.37
C TRP A 239 -24.02 -11.42 7.93
N GLY A 240 -24.05 -12.75 7.85
CA GLY A 240 -25.17 -13.51 7.30
C GLY A 240 -25.23 -13.42 5.78
N ASP A 241 -25.53 -12.25 5.24
CA ASP A 241 -25.61 -12.01 3.80
C ASP A 241 -24.99 -10.67 3.37
N PHE A 242 -24.77 -10.54 2.07
CA PHE A 242 -24.11 -9.37 1.47
C PHE A 242 -24.93 -8.10 1.52
N ASP A 243 -26.27 -8.20 1.48
CA ASP A 243 -27.14 -7.04 1.59
C ASP A 243 -27.08 -6.45 3.01
N THR A 244 -27.00 -7.30 4.04
CA THR A 244 -26.80 -6.90 5.43
C THR A 244 -25.45 -6.22 5.63
N PHE A 245 -24.38 -6.80 5.06
CA PHE A 245 -23.04 -6.19 5.03
C PHE A 245 -23.12 -4.78 4.42
N ARG A 246 -23.57 -4.67 3.16
CA ARG A 246 -23.70 -3.39 2.45
C ARG A 246 -24.51 -2.36 3.23
N ALA A 247 -25.67 -2.75 3.73
CA ALA A 247 -26.55 -1.85 4.47
C ALA A 247 -25.88 -1.28 5.74
N ALA A 248 -25.07 -2.08 6.44
CA ALA A 248 -24.34 -1.63 7.62
C ALA A 248 -23.28 -0.57 7.26
N PHE A 249 -22.51 -0.79 6.18
CA PHE A 249 -21.46 0.13 5.74
C PHE A 249 -22.00 1.41 5.09
N SER A 250 -23.05 1.31 4.28
CA SER A 250 -23.71 2.49 3.70
C SER A 250 -24.31 3.42 4.76
N ALA A 251 -24.69 2.87 5.92
CA ALA A 251 -25.23 3.63 7.05
C ALA A 251 -24.16 4.14 8.03
N ALA A 252 -22.91 3.70 7.88
CA ALA A 252 -21.84 4.00 8.82
C ALA A 252 -21.30 5.42 8.65
N GLU A 253 -20.89 6.03 9.76
CA GLU A 253 -20.44 7.42 9.80
C GLU A 253 -18.93 7.52 9.55
N ILE A 254 -18.55 8.26 8.50
CA ILE A 254 -17.17 8.64 8.22
C ILE A 254 -17.08 10.16 8.23
N SER A 255 -16.13 10.70 8.98
CA SER A 255 -15.74 12.10 8.93
C SER A 255 -14.28 12.21 8.50
N VAL A 256 -14.02 13.00 7.47
CA VAL A 256 -12.67 13.33 7.00
C VAL A 256 -12.53 14.84 7.00
N THR A 257 -11.57 15.34 7.77
CA THR A 257 -11.23 16.76 7.81
C THR A 257 -9.88 16.97 7.14
N PRO A 258 -9.83 17.50 5.91
CA PRO A 258 -8.56 17.88 5.29
C PRO A 258 -8.01 19.13 5.97
N HIS A 259 -6.69 19.20 6.10
CA HIS A 259 -6.00 20.37 6.64
C HIS A 259 -4.69 20.62 5.89
N GLU A 260 -4.23 21.87 5.88
CA GLU A 260 -2.89 22.19 5.38
C GLU A 260 -1.83 21.69 6.38
N THR A 261 -0.62 21.43 5.90
CA THR A 261 0.54 21.15 6.76
C THR A 261 1.65 22.15 6.50
N GLU A 262 2.62 22.22 7.41
CA GLU A 262 3.79 23.10 7.24
C GLU A 262 4.62 22.79 5.99
N SER A 263 4.57 21.55 5.48
CA SER A 263 5.28 21.16 4.25
C SER A 263 4.60 21.66 2.98
N GLY A 264 3.37 22.21 3.08
CA GLY A 264 2.55 22.60 1.93
C GLY A 264 1.88 21.41 1.23
N PHE A 265 2.04 20.21 1.77
CA PHE A 265 1.34 19.02 1.33
C PHE A 265 0.31 18.66 2.41
N GLY A 266 -0.98 18.77 2.10
CA GLY A 266 -2.07 18.64 3.08
C GLY A 266 -2.06 17.33 3.88
N GLY A 267 -2.94 17.26 4.87
CA GLY A 267 -3.17 16.10 5.71
C GLY A 267 -4.66 15.86 5.95
N PHE A 268 -4.96 14.76 6.62
CA PHE A 268 -6.32 14.36 6.97
C PHE A 268 -6.40 13.99 8.44
N ASP A 269 -7.50 14.40 9.08
CA ASP A 269 -8.01 13.76 10.29
C ASP A 269 -9.23 12.92 9.92
N VAL A 270 -9.18 11.62 10.22
CA VAL A 270 -10.23 10.65 9.90
C VAL A 270 -10.83 10.12 11.18
N VAL A 271 -12.16 10.11 11.22
CA VAL A 271 -12.97 9.41 12.22
C VAL A 271 -13.87 8.43 11.46
N TRP A 272 -13.66 7.14 11.70
CA TRP A 272 -14.41 6.05 11.08
C TRP A 272 -15.15 5.27 12.16
N HIS A 273 -16.48 5.20 12.07
CA HIS A 273 -17.29 4.30 12.88
C HIS A 273 -17.49 2.98 12.15
N SER A 274 -16.48 2.10 12.18
CA SER A 274 -16.52 0.77 11.57
C SER A 274 -17.64 -0.06 12.19
N PRO A 275 -18.57 -0.59 11.38
CA PRO A 275 -19.53 -1.59 11.81
C PRO A 275 -18.91 -2.84 12.46
N ALA A 276 -17.70 -3.26 12.04
CA ALA A 276 -17.02 -4.43 12.62
C ALA A 276 -16.13 -4.09 13.82
N GLU A 277 -15.40 -2.97 13.76
CA GLU A 277 -14.25 -2.69 14.64
C GLU A 277 -14.47 -1.48 15.57
N GLY A 278 -15.64 -0.83 15.49
CA GLY A 278 -15.99 0.31 16.33
C GLY A 278 -15.39 1.63 15.85
N ARG A 279 -15.30 2.60 16.76
CA ARG A 279 -14.78 3.93 16.48
C ARG A 279 -13.26 3.91 16.35
N ILE A 280 -12.77 4.31 15.17
CA ILE A 280 -11.36 4.44 14.82
C ILE A 280 -11.05 5.89 14.48
N GLU A 281 -10.01 6.45 15.07
CA GLU A 281 -9.47 7.76 14.75
C GLU A 281 -8.04 7.60 14.22
N PHE A 282 -7.76 8.22 13.08
CA PHE A 282 -6.45 8.14 12.43
C PHE A 282 -6.20 9.43 11.64
N SER A 283 -5.00 9.99 11.76
CA SER A 283 -4.66 11.23 11.04
C SER A 283 -3.31 11.13 10.33
N THR A 284 -2.88 12.18 9.63
CA THR A 284 -1.57 12.16 8.95
C THR A 284 -0.38 12.09 9.92
N SER A 285 -0.51 12.58 11.15
CA SER A 285 0.59 12.66 12.12
C SER A 285 0.26 12.16 13.53
N GLY A 286 -1.02 11.91 13.84
CA GLY A 286 -1.47 11.45 15.15
C GLY A 286 -1.33 9.94 15.35
N PRO A 287 -1.64 9.43 16.55
CA PRO A 287 -1.73 8.00 16.79
C PRO A 287 -2.91 7.36 16.03
N LEU A 288 -2.89 6.03 15.93
CA LEU A 288 -4.10 5.25 15.69
C LEU A 288 -4.83 5.09 17.02
N VAL A 289 -6.11 5.44 17.08
CA VAL A 289 -6.93 5.33 18.30
C VAL A 289 -8.17 4.49 18.00
N VAL A 290 -8.43 3.47 18.80
CA VAL A 290 -9.60 2.58 18.68
C VAL A 290 -10.36 2.62 20.00
N GLU A 291 -11.64 2.99 19.96
CA GLU A 291 -12.49 3.12 21.16
C GLU A 291 -11.83 3.97 22.27
N GLY A 292 -11.17 5.06 21.87
CA GLY A 292 -10.45 5.96 22.78
C GLY A 292 -9.11 5.44 23.30
N THR A 293 -8.64 4.29 22.84
CA THR A 293 -7.36 3.69 23.23
C THR A 293 -6.35 3.76 22.08
N GLU A 294 -5.16 4.29 22.34
CA GLU A 294 -4.07 4.29 21.37
C GLU A 294 -3.59 2.86 21.07
N VAL A 295 -3.48 2.54 19.77
CA VAL A 295 -3.02 1.25 19.26
C VAL A 295 -1.70 1.45 18.52
N PRO A 296 -0.64 0.67 18.83
CA PRO A 296 0.65 0.84 18.20
C PRO A 296 0.62 0.44 16.72
N LEU A 297 1.30 1.23 15.87
CA LEU A 297 1.53 0.93 14.45
C LEU A 297 2.83 0.15 14.21
N ARG A 298 3.50 -0.27 15.29
CA ARG A 298 4.69 -1.11 15.27
C ARG A 298 4.53 -2.27 16.22
N HIS A 299 4.83 -3.46 15.71
CA HIS A 299 4.77 -4.72 16.45
C HIS A 299 6.15 -5.04 17.02
N GLU A 300 6.21 -5.52 18.26
CA GLU A 300 7.47 -5.96 18.88
C GLU A 300 7.86 -7.39 18.44
N LEU A 301 6.86 -8.18 18.05
CA LEU A 301 7.03 -9.58 17.65
C LEU A 301 7.21 -9.68 16.14
N ARG A 302 8.14 -10.54 15.72
CA ARG A 302 8.29 -10.96 14.31
C ARG A 302 7.07 -11.75 13.84
N PHE A 303 6.55 -12.61 14.72
CA PHE A 303 5.32 -13.36 14.53
C PHE A 303 4.48 -13.29 15.80
N ASP A 304 3.22 -12.89 15.66
CA ASP A 304 2.18 -13.03 16.69
C ASP A 304 0.93 -13.60 16.04
N ASN A 305 0.76 -14.91 16.15
CA ASN A 305 -0.37 -15.64 15.58
C ASN A 305 -0.67 -16.89 16.42
N PRO A 306 -1.78 -17.61 16.18
CA PRO A 306 -2.19 -18.76 16.99
C PRO A 306 -1.16 -19.90 17.09
N TRP A 307 -0.22 -19.99 16.14
CA TRP A 307 0.77 -21.06 16.09
C TRP A 307 2.15 -20.63 16.59
N ALA A 308 2.46 -19.34 16.60
CA ALA A 308 3.80 -18.86 16.92
C ALA A 308 3.80 -17.45 17.52
N ARG A 309 4.58 -17.29 18.59
CA ARG A 309 4.95 -16.01 19.19
C ARG A 309 6.46 -15.88 19.25
N VAL A 310 7.01 -15.05 18.37
CA VAL A 310 8.46 -14.98 18.13
C VAL A 310 8.90 -13.51 18.18
N PRO A 311 9.73 -13.11 19.16
CA PRO A 311 10.35 -11.78 19.16
C PRO A 311 11.25 -11.56 17.93
N PHE A 312 11.44 -10.30 17.55
CA PHE A 312 12.40 -9.95 16.50
C PHE A 312 13.82 -10.43 16.84
N ASP A 313 14.59 -10.81 15.81
CA ASP A 313 15.98 -11.29 15.90
C ASP A 313 16.20 -12.55 16.78
N GLN A 314 15.16 -13.35 17.00
CA GLN A 314 15.30 -14.66 17.66
C GLN A 314 15.73 -15.74 16.66
N PRO A 315 16.69 -16.62 17.00
CA PRO A 315 17.11 -17.71 16.13
C PRO A 315 16.29 -18.99 16.33
N LEU A 316 15.42 -19.04 17.34
CA LEU A 316 14.61 -20.22 17.68
C LEU A 316 13.13 -19.92 17.46
N TYR A 317 12.49 -20.63 16.52
CA TYR A 317 11.06 -20.52 16.26
C TYR A 317 10.37 -21.80 16.70
N GLU A 318 9.47 -21.67 17.68
CA GLU A 318 8.53 -22.71 18.07
C GLU A 318 7.19 -22.42 17.38
N ILE A 319 6.75 -23.32 16.51
CA ILE A 319 5.54 -23.17 15.71
C ILE A 319 4.70 -24.43 15.91
N GLY A 320 3.47 -24.31 16.39
CA GLY A 320 2.59 -25.47 16.55
C GLY A 320 1.31 -25.17 17.29
N ASP A 321 0.48 -26.19 17.40
CA ASP A 321 -0.77 -26.20 18.17
C ASP A 321 -0.88 -27.50 18.97
N ASP A 322 -2.10 -27.86 19.38
CA ASP A 322 -2.38 -29.09 20.13
C ASP A 322 -2.25 -30.37 19.30
N GLN A 323 -2.17 -30.27 17.96
CA GLN A 323 -2.06 -31.41 17.06
C GLN A 323 -0.62 -31.74 16.67
N GLY A 324 0.31 -30.81 16.84
CA GLY A 324 1.73 -31.02 16.59
C GLY A 324 2.51 -29.73 16.43
N GLY A 325 3.82 -29.86 16.23
CA GLY A 325 4.68 -28.68 16.11
C GLY A 325 6.01 -28.91 15.40
N ILE A 326 6.65 -27.79 15.10
CA ILE A 326 7.99 -27.71 14.52
C ILE A 326 8.80 -26.69 15.29
N VAL A 327 10.02 -27.08 15.65
CA VAL A 327 11.03 -26.18 16.21
C VAL A 327 12.11 -25.97 15.15
N LEU A 328 12.31 -24.72 14.76
CA LEU A 328 13.38 -24.28 13.86
C LEU A 328 14.45 -23.57 14.69
N ASP A 329 15.67 -24.10 14.70
CA ASP A 329 16.83 -23.49 15.33
C ASP A 329 17.80 -23.06 14.22
N PHE A 330 17.79 -21.77 13.90
CA PHE A 330 18.59 -21.17 12.84
C PHE A 330 20.06 -21.03 13.22
N ASP A 331 20.40 -20.97 14.52
CA ASP A 331 21.79 -20.96 14.97
C ASP A 331 22.46 -22.33 14.74
N ARG A 332 21.70 -23.41 14.97
CA ARG A 332 22.18 -24.79 14.76
C ARG A 332 21.88 -25.34 13.38
N GLY A 333 21.03 -24.66 12.59
CA GLY A 333 20.53 -25.16 11.31
C GLY A 333 19.72 -26.45 11.44
N THR A 334 18.96 -26.60 12.53
CA THR A 334 18.22 -27.83 12.84
C THR A 334 16.71 -27.62 12.79
N ARG A 335 15.99 -28.71 12.49
CA ARG A 335 14.54 -28.79 12.51
C ARG A 335 14.11 -30.02 13.31
N THR A 336 13.25 -29.82 14.30
CA THR A 336 12.63 -30.91 15.08
C THR A 336 11.12 -30.87 14.87
N VAL A 337 10.51 -32.02 14.63
CA VAL A 337 9.05 -32.15 14.47
C VAL A 337 8.53 -32.96 15.66
N GLY A 338 7.47 -32.45 16.30
CA GLY A 338 6.86 -33.00 17.51
C GLY A 338 5.40 -33.32 17.35
#